data_AF-A0A437M6F7-F1
#
_entry.id   AF-A0A437M6F7-F1
#
_cell.length_a   1.000
_cell.length_b   1.000
_cell.length_c   1.000
_cell.angle_alpha   90.00
_cell.angle_beta   90.00
_cell.angle_gamma   90.00
#
_symmetry.space_group_name_H-M   'P 1'
#
loop_
_entity.id
_entity.type
_entity.pdbx_description
1 polymer ?
#
loop_
_entity_poly.entity_id
_entity_poly.type
_entity_poly.pdbx_seq_one_letter_code
_entity_poly.pdbx_strand_id
1 'polypeptide(L)'
;MRKVVGAAVAVAMLAGAPAGAACWSPEQTAAARIRDLQSQLMVSTLKCQVIHVDLTKEYNAFVGGNRTVIGTINTRLKTFFIRGEGPVGGQSAYDRFTTSLANAYGASKTNSTTCEEARALATEAAMMANSEEGLLLLADRAGIAPRLPGGRCETMASAGASAGTSAVVTAAK
;
A
#
# COMPACT_ATOMS: atom_id res chain seq x y z
N MET A 1 -27.05 30.58 56.45
CA MET A 1 -26.93 30.76 54.98
C MET A 1 -25.66 30.06 54.51
N ARG A 2 -25.75 28.84 53.98
CA ARG A 2 -24.60 28.04 53.53
C ARG A 2 -24.47 28.15 52.01
N LYS A 3 -23.33 28.67 51.54
CA LYS A 3 -23.03 28.84 50.11
C LYS A 3 -22.72 27.49 49.48
N VAL A 4 -23.39 27.18 48.37
CA VAL A 4 -23.18 25.97 47.57
C VAL A 4 -22.05 26.28 46.57
N VAL A 5 -20.93 25.57 46.66
CA VAL A 5 -19.81 25.65 45.71
C VAL A 5 -20.08 24.63 44.61
N GLY A 6 -20.29 25.11 43.38
CA GLY A 6 -20.51 24.27 42.20
C GLY A 6 -19.19 23.66 41.71
N ALA A 7 -19.16 22.32 41.63
CA ALA A 7 -18.08 21.58 41.00
C ALA A 7 -18.31 21.54 39.48
N ALA A 8 -17.44 22.20 38.72
CA ALA A 8 -17.42 22.11 37.27
C ALA A 8 -16.78 20.77 36.85
N VAL A 9 -17.59 19.87 36.29
CA VAL A 9 -17.12 18.62 35.68
C VAL A 9 -16.58 18.98 34.29
N ALA A 10 -15.25 18.99 34.14
CA ALA A 10 -14.60 19.07 32.84
C ALA A 10 -14.71 17.71 32.14
N VAL A 11 -15.71 17.58 31.26
CA VAL A 11 -15.80 16.45 30.34
C VAL A 11 -14.69 16.62 29.30
N ALA A 12 -13.60 15.88 29.46
CA ALA A 12 -12.57 15.73 28.44
C ALA A 12 -13.20 15.00 27.24
N MET A 13 -13.60 15.76 26.21
CA MET A 13 -13.97 15.19 24.93
C MET A 13 -12.73 14.53 24.34
N LEU A 14 -12.69 13.19 24.36
CA LEU A 14 -11.82 12.45 23.47
C LEU A 14 -12.18 12.87 22.05
N ALA A 15 -11.29 13.62 21.41
CA ALA A 15 -11.35 13.87 19.98
C ALA A 15 -11.19 12.53 19.27
N GLY A 16 -12.31 11.87 18.97
CA GLY A 16 -12.36 10.79 18.02
C GLY A 16 -11.88 11.35 16.69
N ALA A 17 -10.73 10.89 16.21
CA ALA A 17 -10.31 11.16 14.84
C ALA A 17 -11.47 10.79 13.91
N PRO A 18 -11.78 11.62 12.89
CA PRO A 18 -12.84 11.27 11.96
C PRO A 18 -12.54 9.91 11.34
N ALA A 19 -13.58 9.11 11.08
CA ALA A 19 -13.51 7.89 10.28
C ALA A 19 -13.23 8.20 8.80
N GLY A 20 -12.24 9.07 8.54
CA GLY A 20 -11.66 9.34 7.25
C GLY A 20 -10.74 8.19 6.87
N ALA A 21 -10.71 7.88 5.57
CA ALA A 21 -9.95 6.79 4.97
C ALA A 21 -8.64 6.51 5.73
N ALA A 22 -8.47 5.28 6.20
CA ALA A 22 -7.21 4.86 6.81
C ALA A 22 -6.09 5.18 5.81
N CYS A 23 -5.17 6.05 6.20
CA CYS A 23 -4.01 6.38 5.39
C CYS A 23 -3.01 5.22 5.44
N TRP A 24 -2.17 5.08 4.42
CA TRP A 24 -1.22 3.98 4.32
C TRP A 24 0.01 4.20 5.20
N SER A 25 0.27 3.27 6.12
CA SER A 25 1.54 3.22 6.87
C SER A 25 2.72 2.77 5.98
N PRO A 26 3.97 2.96 6.41
CA PRO A 26 5.14 2.41 5.70
C PRO A 26 5.06 0.90 5.48
N GLU A 27 4.62 0.14 6.49
CA GLU A 27 4.51 -1.31 6.45
C GLU A 27 3.39 -1.77 5.51
N GLN A 28 2.28 -1.03 5.46
CA GLN A 28 1.18 -1.28 4.53
C GLN A 28 1.60 -0.95 3.09
N THR A 29 2.36 0.14 2.92
CA THR A 29 2.93 0.52 1.63
C THR A 29 3.89 -0.55 1.11
N ALA A 30 4.78 -1.07 1.95
CA ALA A 30 5.67 -2.16 1.60
C ALA A 30 4.90 -3.43 1.20
N ALA A 31 3.87 -3.79 1.98
CA ALA A 31 2.99 -4.90 1.65
C ALA A 31 2.26 -4.72 0.31
N ALA A 32 1.80 -3.51 0.00
CA ALA A 32 1.19 -3.19 -1.28
C ALA A 32 2.17 -3.32 -2.45
N ARG A 33 3.43 -2.87 -2.30
CA ARG A 33 4.46 -3.03 -3.34
C ARG A 33 4.75 -4.50 -3.63
N ILE A 34 4.88 -5.34 -2.60
CA ILE A 34 5.10 -6.78 -2.79
C ILE A 34 3.87 -7.44 -3.43
N ARG A 35 2.65 -7.01 -3.06
CA ARG A 35 1.41 -7.49 -3.71
C ARG A 35 1.35 -7.06 -5.18
N ASP A 36 1.82 -5.87 -5.50
CA ASP A 36 1.88 -5.34 -6.86
C ASP A 36 2.93 -6.07 -7.71
N LEU A 37 4.09 -6.42 -7.15
CA LEU A 37 5.07 -7.33 -7.74
C LEU A 37 4.45 -8.68 -8.10
N GLN A 38 3.69 -9.27 -7.18
CA GLN A 38 2.98 -10.52 -7.45
C GLN A 38 1.97 -10.36 -8.59
N SER A 39 1.20 -9.27 -8.60
CA SER A 39 0.23 -8.99 -9.66
C SER A 39 0.92 -8.81 -11.03
N GLN A 40 2.05 -8.10 -11.08
CA GLN A 40 2.85 -7.93 -12.30
C GLN A 40 3.31 -9.28 -12.84
N LEU A 41 3.90 -10.12 -12.00
CA LEU A 41 4.41 -11.44 -12.41
C LEU A 41 3.29 -12.38 -12.85
N MET A 42 2.16 -12.39 -12.14
CA MET A 42 0.98 -13.18 -12.51
C MET A 42 0.44 -12.76 -13.87
N VAL A 43 0.18 -11.46 -14.08
CA VAL A 43 -0.38 -10.95 -15.33
C VAL A 43 0.60 -11.13 -16.48
N SER A 44 1.90 -10.93 -16.26
CA SER A 44 2.93 -11.18 -17.28
C SER A 44 2.95 -12.64 -17.70
N THR A 45 2.81 -13.58 -16.76
CA THR A 45 2.72 -15.02 -17.06
C THR A 45 1.53 -15.31 -18.00
N LEU A 46 0.34 -14.78 -17.68
CA LEU A 46 -0.85 -14.95 -18.51
C LEU A 46 -0.68 -14.36 -19.92
N LYS A 47 -0.08 -13.17 -20.02
CA LYS A 47 0.14 -12.50 -21.31
C LYS A 47 1.19 -13.20 -22.16
N CYS A 48 2.24 -13.72 -21.55
CA CYS A 48 3.27 -14.49 -22.24
C CYS A 48 2.72 -15.81 -22.80
N GLN A 49 1.79 -16.44 -22.08
CA GLN A 49 1.10 -17.62 -22.55
C GLN A 49 0.31 -17.37 -23.85
N VAL A 50 -0.29 -16.19 -24.02
CA VAL A 50 -1.02 -15.80 -25.26
C VAL A 50 -0.10 -15.81 -26.49
N ILE A 51 1.19 -15.56 -26.32
CA ILE A 51 2.19 -15.61 -27.40
C ILE A 51 3.06 -16.88 -27.36
N HIS A 52 2.58 -17.93 -26.69
CA HIS A 52 3.22 -19.24 -26.56
C HIS A 52 4.56 -19.27 -25.80
N VAL A 53 4.79 -18.31 -24.91
CA VAL A 53 5.93 -18.32 -23.98
C VAL A 53 5.44 -18.68 -22.58
N ASP A 54 5.80 -19.86 -22.08
CA ASP A 54 5.39 -20.33 -20.75
C ASP A 54 6.35 -19.85 -19.65
N LEU A 55 5.79 -19.16 -18.65
CA LEU A 55 6.45 -18.64 -17.45
C LEU A 55 5.88 -19.27 -16.16
N THR A 56 4.97 -20.24 -16.29
CA THR A 56 4.22 -20.82 -15.17
C THR A 56 5.15 -21.45 -14.14
N LYS A 57 6.25 -22.06 -14.58
CA LYS A 57 7.25 -22.66 -13.70
C LYS A 57 7.92 -21.60 -12.82
N GLU A 58 8.40 -20.52 -13.40
CA GLU A 58 9.11 -19.45 -12.69
C GLU A 58 8.16 -18.69 -11.75
N TYR A 59 6.93 -18.40 -12.21
CA TYR A 59 5.91 -17.79 -11.36
C TYR A 59 5.56 -18.68 -10.16
N ASN A 60 5.37 -19.98 -10.37
CA ASN A 60 5.08 -20.91 -9.28
C ASN A 60 6.26 -21.08 -8.32
N ALA A 61 7.50 -21.04 -8.81
CA ALA A 61 8.69 -21.02 -7.96
C ALA A 61 8.73 -19.75 -7.09
N PHE A 62 8.40 -18.59 -7.66
CA PHE A 62 8.26 -17.34 -6.90
C PHE A 62 7.20 -17.46 -5.79
N VAL A 63 5.98 -17.88 -6.12
CA VAL A 63 4.91 -18.03 -5.13
C VAL A 63 5.28 -19.08 -4.07
N GLY A 64 5.87 -20.21 -4.50
CA GLY A 64 6.30 -21.30 -3.64
C GLY A 64 7.41 -20.92 -2.66
N GLY A 65 8.44 -20.22 -3.15
CA GLY A 65 9.58 -19.77 -2.35
C GLY A 65 9.23 -18.66 -1.35
N ASN A 66 8.11 -17.97 -1.55
CA ASN A 66 7.71 -16.79 -0.76
C ASN A 66 6.33 -16.94 -0.08
N ARG A 67 5.81 -18.16 0.10
CA ARG A 67 4.46 -18.41 0.63
C ARG A 67 4.19 -17.72 1.96
N THR A 68 5.15 -17.76 2.88
CA THR A 68 4.99 -17.20 4.23
C THR A 68 4.89 -15.68 4.16
N VAL A 69 5.82 -15.02 3.46
CA VAL A 69 5.79 -13.56 3.34
C VAL A 69 4.58 -13.07 2.54
N ILE A 70 4.19 -13.76 1.46
CA ILE A 70 2.97 -13.47 0.69
C ILE A 70 1.72 -13.61 1.57
N GLY A 71 1.65 -14.63 2.43
CA GLY A 71 0.55 -14.78 3.39
C GLY A 71 0.50 -13.63 4.41
N THR A 72 1.65 -13.24 4.95
CA THR A 72 1.78 -12.14 5.92
C THR A 72 1.35 -10.80 5.32
N ILE A 73 1.89 -10.43 4.16
CA ILE A 73 1.55 -9.15 3.51
C ILE A 73 0.08 -9.10 3.08
N ASN A 74 -0.49 -10.21 2.60
CA ASN A 74 -1.91 -10.31 2.27
C ASN A 74 -2.80 -10.11 3.51
N THR A 75 -2.42 -10.72 4.64
CA THR A 75 -3.13 -10.51 5.92
C THR A 75 -3.04 -9.04 6.35
N ARG A 76 -1.85 -8.42 6.27
CA ARG A 76 -1.65 -6.99 6.60
C ARG A 76 -2.57 -6.08 5.79
N LEU A 77 -2.66 -6.30 4.48
CA LEU A 77 -3.54 -5.54 3.58
C LEU A 77 -5.02 -5.74 3.91
N LYS A 78 -5.46 -6.99 4.13
CA LYS A 78 -6.85 -7.27 4.52
C LYS A 78 -7.21 -6.58 5.82
N THR A 79 -6.34 -6.65 6.84
CA THR A 79 -6.55 -5.96 8.11
C THR A 79 -6.65 -4.45 7.93
N PHE A 80 -5.84 -3.85 7.06
CA PHE A 80 -5.92 -2.43 6.74
C PHE A 80 -7.31 -2.05 6.20
N PHE A 81 -7.78 -2.72 5.15
CA PHE A 81 -9.09 -2.40 4.57
C PHE A 81 -10.26 -2.72 5.52
N ILE A 82 -10.18 -3.83 6.28
CA ILE A 82 -11.21 -4.18 7.27
C ILE A 82 -11.30 -3.16 8.40
N ARG A 83 -10.17 -2.58 8.83
CA ARG A 83 -10.17 -1.51 9.84
C ARG A 83 -10.81 -0.23 9.31
N GLY A 84 -10.63 0.09 8.02
CA GLY A 84 -11.17 1.30 7.41
C GLY A 84 -12.67 1.21 7.05
N GLU A 85 -13.11 0.06 6.54
CA GLU A 85 -14.45 -0.09 5.93
C GLU A 85 -15.30 -1.22 6.56
N GLY A 86 -14.83 -1.81 7.67
CA GLY A 86 -15.46 -2.96 8.32
C GLY A 86 -15.24 -4.29 7.59
N PRO A 87 -15.70 -5.44 8.13
CA PRO A 87 -15.38 -6.75 7.57
C PRO A 87 -15.83 -6.96 6.11
N VAL A 88 -17.07 -6.61 5.79
CA VAL A 88 -17.65 -6.79 4.45
C VAL A 88 -17.14 -5.72 3.48
N GLY A 89 -17.22 -4.45 3.88
CA GLY A 89 -16.74 -3.33 3.08
C GLY A 89 -15.25 -3.44 2.78
N GLY A 90 -14.45 -3.76 3.80
CA GLY A 90 -13.01 -3.92 3.70
C GLY A 90 -12.58 -5.09 2.82
N GLN A 91 -13.27 -6.22 2.87
CA GLN A 91 -12.98 -7.32 1.93
C GLN A 91 -13.26 -6.88 0.49
N SER A 92 -14.39 -6.21 0.25
CA SER A 92 -14.72 -5.67 -1.08
C SER A 92 -13.70 -4.62 -1.55
N ALA A 93 -13.23 -3.75 -0.65
CA ALA A 93 -12.21 -2.75 -0.95
C ALA A 93 -10.85 -3.39 -1.26
N TYR A 94 -10.46 -4.43 -0.52
CA TYR A 94 -9.27 -5.21 -0.82
C TYR A 94 -9.35 -5.88 -2.20
N ASP A 95 -10.49 -6.46 -2.55
CA ASP A 95 -10.69 -7.11 -3.85
C ASP A 95 -10.63 -6.09 -5.00
N ARG A 96 -11.26 -4.92 -4.84
CA ARG A 96 -11.12 -3.80 -5.79
C ARG A 96 -9.68 -3.34 -5.93
N PHE A 97 -8.96 -3.22 -4.81
CA PHE A 97 -7.55 -2.84 -4.81
C PHE A 97 -6.71 -3.85 -5.61
N THR A 98 -6.79 -5.14 -5.29
CA THR A 98 -6.01 -6.17 -5.99
C THR A 98 -6.39 -6.31 -7.47
N THR A 99 -7.66 -6.12 -7.82
CA THR A 99 -8.12 -6.04 -9.21
C THR A 99 -7.50 -4.85 -9.93
N SER A 100 -7.41 -3.68 -9.27
CA SER A 100 -6.78 -2.50 -9.87
C SER A 100 -5.29 -2.70 -10.16
N LEU A 101 -4.57 -3.45 -9.31
CA LEU A 101 -3.17 -3.83 -9.55
C LEU A 101 -3.05 -4.71 -10.79
N ALA A 102 -3.89 -5.75 -10.91
CA ALA A 102 -3.87 -6.63 -12.07
C ALA A 102 -4.18 -5.87 -13.38
N ASN A 103 -5.18 -4.99 -13.34
CA ASN A 103 -5.57 -4.18 -14.50
C ASN A 103 -4.46 -3.23 -14.95
N ALA A 104 -3.60 -2.74 -14.04
CA ALA A 104 -2.47 -1.88 -14.38
C ALA A 104 -1.47 -2.55 -15.33
N TYR A 105 -1.35 -3.89 -15.30
CA TYR A 105 -0.44 -4.65 -16.17
C TYR A 105 -1.13 -5.30 -17.38
N GLY A 106 -2.47 -5.35 -17.39
CA GLY A 106 -3.26 -6.02 -18.42
C GLY A 106 -3.31 -5.28 -19.76
N ALA A 107 -3.19 -3.94 -19.77
CA ALA A 107 -3.41 -3.13 -20.97
C ALA A 107 -2.19 -3.06 -21.92
N SER A 108 -0.97 -3.27 -21.43
CA SER A 108 0.25 -3.13 -22.24
C SER A 108 0.41 -4.29 -23.22
N LYS A 109 0.95 -4.03 -24.42
CA LYS A 109 1.33 -5.10 -25.36
C LYS A 109 2.41 -5.99 -24.75
N THR A 110 2.41 -7.27 -25.13
CA THR A 110 3.44 -8.26 -24.75
C THR A 110 4.17 -8.74 -26.00
N ASN A 111 5.48 -8.93 -25.86
CA ASN A 111 6.38 -9.51 -26.85
C ASN A 111 7.41 -10.42 -26.14
N SER A 112 8.28 -11.07 -26.91
CA SER A 112 9.32 -11.96 -26.37
C SER A 112 10.23 -11.27 -25.35
N THR A 113 10.68 -10.04 -25.63
CA THR A 113 11.52 -9.26 -24.71
C THR A 113 10.85 -9.07 -23.35
N THR A 114 9.60 -8.62 -23.34
CA THR A 114 8.85 -8.43 -22.07
C THR A 114 8.65 -9.75 -21.31
N CYS A 115 8.59 -10.88 -22.01
CA CYS A 115 8.48 -12.19 -21.37
C CYS A 115 9.80 -12.66 -20.78
N GLU A 116 10.93 -12.40 -21.43
CA GLU A 116 12.24 -12.72 -20.85
C GLU A 116 12.54 -11.84 -19.63
N GLU A 117 12.16 -10.55 -19.67
CA GLU A 117 12.25 -9.66 -18.50
C GLU A 117 11.39 -10.18 -17.33
N ALA A 118 10.14 -10.56 -17.59
CA ALA A 118 9.26 -11.12 -16.56
C ALA A 118 9.78 -12.47 -16.03
N ARG A 119 10.37 -13.31 -16.88
CA ARG A 119 10.99 -14.58 -16.49
C ARG A 119 12.20 -14.35 -15.58
N ALA A 120 13.06 -13.41 -15.93
CA ALA A 120 14.23 -13.06 -15.12
C ALA A 120 13.79 -12.51 -13.76
N LEU A 121 12.81 -11.61 -13.74
CA LEU A 121 12.24 -11.06 -12.51
C LEU A 121 11.60 -12.14 -11.62
N ALA A 122 10.80 -13.06 -12.19
CA ALA A 122 10.21 -14.16 -11.43
C ALA A 122 11.26 -15.12 -10.87
N THR A 123 12.29 -15.42 -11.66
CA THR A 123 13.40 -16.28 -11.26
C THR A 123 14.17 -15.68 -10.09
N GLU A 124 14.49 -14.39 -10.15
CA GLU A 124 15.14 -13.69 -9.05
C GLU A 124 14.23 -13.59 -7.81
N ALA A 125 12.95 -13.27 -7.99
CA ALA A 125 11.99 -13.20 -6.89
C ALA A 125 11.87 -14.54 -6.15
N ALA A 126 11.98 -15.66 -6.87
CA ALA A 126 11.98 -17.00 -6.25
C ALA A 126 13.17 -17.23 -5.32
N MET A 127 14.32 -16.60 -5.58
CA MET A 127 15.51 -16.72 -4.74
C MET A 127 15.43 -15.92 -3.44
N MET A 128 14.44 -15.03 -3.30
CA MET A 128 14.28 -14.22 -2.08
C MET A 128 13.89 -15.07 -0.86
N ALA A 129 13.39 -16.29 -1.06
CA ALA A 129 13.22 -17.30 -0.01
C ALA A 129 12.47 -16.81 1.25
N ASN A 130 11.35 -16.09 1.06
CA ASN A 130 10.56 -15.43 2.11
C ASN A 130 11.18 -14.16 2.74
N SER A 131 12.22 -13.58 2.15
CA SER A 131 12.73 -12.28 2.57
C SER A 131 11.79 -11.14 2.12
N GLU A 132 11.08 -10.52 3.08
CA GLU A 132 10.23 -9.34 2.81
C GLU A 132 11.08 -8.17 2.27
N GLU A 133 12.25 -7.94 2.88
CA GLU A 133 13.19 -6.91 2.44
C GLU A 133 13.72 -7.19 1.03
N GLY A 134 14.10 -8.43 0.74
CA GLY A 134 14.59 -8.82 -0.60
C GLY A 134 13.54 -8.60 -1.69
N LEU A 135 12.28 -8.99 -1.41
CA LEU A 135 11.16 -8.74 -2.33
C LEU A 135 10.86 -7.24 -2.49
N LEU A 136 11.02 -6.44 -1.43
CA LEU A 136 10.81 -5.00 -1.50
C LEU A 136 11.89 -4.32 -2.34
N LEU A 137 13.16 -4.69 -2.14
CA LEU A 137 14.28 -4.22 -2.96
C LEU A 137 14.09 -4.59 -4.44
N LEU A 138 13.59 -5.79 -4.71
CA LEU A 138 13.26 -6.23 -6.06
C LEU A 138 12.12 -5.40 -6.67
N ALA A 139 11.06 -5.16 -5.90
CA ALA A 139 9.94 -4.32 -6.33
C ALA A 139 10.40 -2.89 -6.64
N ASP A 140 11.25 -2.29 -5.79
CA ASP A 140 11.78 -0.95 -6.01
C ASP A 140 12.66 -0.88 -7.27
N ARG A 141 13.53 -1.88 -7.50
CA ARG A 141 14.35 -1.94 -8.72
C ARG A 141 13.49 -2.13 -9.98
N ALA A 142 12.41 -2.90 -9.88
CA ALA A 142 11.45 -3.08 -10.97
C ALA A 142 10.53 -1.86 -11.19
N GLY A 143 10.70 -0.78 -10.41
CA GLY A 143 9.92 0.45 -10.55
C GLY A 143 8.48 0.31 -10.05
N ILE A 144 8.20 -0.66 -9.17
CA ILE A 144 6.85 -0.98 -8.71
C ILE A 144 6.38 0.06 -7.69
N ALA A 145 5.33 0.79 -8.08
CA ALA A 145 4.73 1.85 -7.30
C ALA A 145 3.20 1.82 -7.45
N PRO A 146 2.49 0.98 -6.67
CA PRO A 146 1.05 0.85 -6.79
C PRO A 146 0.37 2.18 -6.43
N ARG A 147 -0.74 2.48 -7.10
CA ARG A 147 -1.64 3.55 -6.67
C ARG A 147 -2.27 3.15 -5.34
N LEU A 148 -2.02 3.94 -4.29
CA LEU A 148 -2.55 3.71 -2.95
C LEU A 148 -3.83 4.55 -2.72
N PRO A 149 -5.01 3.94 -2.59
CA PRO A 149 -6.24 4.67 -2.28
C PRO A 149 -6.16 5.37 -0.93
N GLY A 150 -6.58 6.63 -0.82
CA GLY A 150 -6.55 7.37 0.46
C GLY A 150 -5.19 7.97 0.84
N GLY A 151 -4.14 7.75 0.03
CA GLY A 151 -2.82 8.37 0.24
C GLY A 151 -2.02 7.77 1.40
N ARG A 152 -0.74 8.14 1.50
CA ARG A 152 0.12 7.71 2.61
C ARG A 152 -0.19 8.54 3.85
N CYS A 153 -0.04 7.95 5.02
CA CYS A 153 -0.04 8.74 6.25
C CYS A 153 1.14 9.70 6.16
N GLU A 154 0.86 11.00 6.24
CA GLU A 154 1.90 11.95 6.60
C GLU A 154 2.42 11.50 7.95
N THR A 155 3.67 11.03 7.97
CA THR A 155 4.39 10.98 9.24
C THR A 155 4.31 12.40 9.76
N MET A 156 3.78 12.60 10.97
CA MET A 156 3.78 13.91 11.62
C MET A 156 5.22 14.43 11.67
N ALA A 157 5.64 15.15 10.64
CA ALA A 157 6.76 16.06 10.69
C ALA A 157 6.27 17.21 11.57
N SER A 158 6.53 17.08 12.87
CA SER A 158 6.49 18.12 13.90
C SER A 158 5.58 19.31 13.60
N ALA A 159 4.45 19.36 14.31
CA ALA A 159 3.94 20.64 14.78
C ALA A 159 5.10 21.43 15.40
N GLY A 160 5.52 22.51 14.74
CA GLY A 160 6.77 23.17 15.09
C GLY A 160 7.23 24.30 14.16
N ALA A 161 6.33 25.13 13.64
CA ALA A 161 6.67 26.52 13.27
C ALA A 161 5.39 27.36 13.21
N SER A 162 5.09 27.94 14.38
CA SER A 162 4.15 29.01 14.62
C SER A 162 4.29 30.19 13.66
N ALA A 163 3.12 30.68 13.22
CA ALA A 163 2.75 32.09 13.09
C ALA A 163 3.78 33.05 12.47
N GLY A 164 3.53 33.40 11.21
CA GLY A 164 4.09 34.57 10.54
C GLY A 164 3.00 35.45 9.94
N THR A 165 1.92 35.76 10.68
CA THR A 165 1.02 36.87 10.34
C THR A 165 1.51 38.10 11.10
N SER A 166 2.23 39.00 10.43
CA SER A 166 2.35 40.38 10.88
C SER A 166 1.62 41.28 9.90
N ALA A 167 0.57 41.89 10.42
CA ALA A 167 -0.23 42.91 9.78
C ALA A 167 0.59 44.19 9.55
N VAL A 168 0.33 44.81 8.40
CA VAL A 168 0.21 46.25 8.11
C VAL A 168 0.74 47.21 9.20
N VAL A 169 1.79 47.96 8.87
CA VAL A 169 2.06 49.29 9.45
C VAL A 169 1.84 50.33 8.36
N THR A 170 0.83 51.16 8.58
CA THR A 170 0.56 52.41 7.86
C THR A 170 1.54 53.49 8.34
N ALA A 171 2.26 54.15 7.43
CA ALA A 171 2.85 55.49 7.68
C ALA A 171 3.20 56.23 6.37
N ALA A 172 2.37 57.24 6.09
CA ALA A 172 2.66 58.57 5.54
C ALA A 172 3.74 58.79 4.45
N LYS A 173 3.28 59.37 3.32
CA LYS A 173 3.78 60.67 2.85
C LYS A 173 2.65 61.48 2.24
#